data_AF-A0AAX4PAX7-F1
#
_entry.id   AF-A0AAX4PAX7-F1
#
_cell.length_a   1.000
_cell.length_b   1.000
_cell.length_c   1.000
_cell.angle_alpha   90.00
_cell.angle_beta   90.00
_cell.angle_gamma   90.00
#
_symmetry.space_group_name_H-M   'P 1'
#
loop_
_entity.id
_entity.type
_entity.pdbx_description
1 polymer ?
#
loop_
_entity_poly.entity_id
_entity_poly.type
_entity_poly.pdbx_seq_one_letter_code
_entity_poly.pdbx_strand_id
1 'polypeptide(L)'
;MPPASMQYDLPGSASSFPLHHHPQQGQQGQQQGAKDELDAEEMRRQLDLRHGRNRLGLRACASEANLSAYEEVLLRQQATRRSHRGDEDDLDEDDVPMSPASSVARTEEDFTEEFSCDSARSFEGAASLGSDGELTTAAERHPERHHRCLLDDEETVLLSRARQTVDFVDKQRRNYLAGQAYSSPGGDPRPCVSARDALELLSRVRLPSGATARDAGFTCCALARSLRPRDRPMHLAALVHGLGLLSVLEDFGGCPDWAALGETFPVGCKFSEDISFSQYFCSNPDRRKRVFNRPLGCYRKGCGLGSVKMSWGPSEYLHTVLTLLNGTRLDQRTLFLIRHQKFYSLETSRHYRDLLSAEDAATADDLWLFQRCTREASSAAGRNGAAEDASHVEYCEGLLEEFLPNPLEW
;
A
#
# COMPACT_ATOMS: atom_id res chain seq x y z
N MET A 1 17.29 18.10 -56.80
CA MET A 1 17.94 19.19 -56.06
C MET A 1 17.12 19.51 -54.82
N PRO A 2 17.57 19.13 -53.62
CA PRO A 2 17.07 19.66 -52.36
C PRO A 2 17.96 20.82 -51.86
N PRO A 3 17.44 21.80 -51.09
CA PRO A 3 18.22 22.94 -50.64
C PRO A 3 18.88 22.74 -49.27
N ALA A 4 20.15 23.18 -49.23
CA ALA A 4 20.90 23.85 -48.17
C ALA A 4 20.65 23.50 -46.68
N SER A 5 21.65 22.82 -46.13
CA SER A 5 22.03 22.74 -44.71
C SER A 5 22.50 24.09 -44.16
N MET A 6 21.95 24.53 -43.02
CA MET A 6 22.53 25.59 -42.18
C MET A 6 23.21 24.95 -40.96
N GLN A 7 24.54 25.04 -40.93
CA GLN A 7 25.39 24.84 -39.76
C GLN A 7 25.29 26.09 -38.86
N TYR A 8 25.19 25.89 -37.55
CA TYR A 8 25.46 26.94 -36.57
C TYR A 8 26.56 26.46 -35.62
N ASP A 9 27.62 27.26 -35.57
CA ASP A 9 28.84 27.10 -34.78
C ASP A 9 28.61 27.24 -33.28
N LEU A 10 29.31 26.40 -32.52
CA LEU A 10 29.56 26.53 -31.08
C LEU A 10 30.67 27.56 -30.82
N PRO A 11 30.62 28.28 -29.70
CA PRO A 11 31.83 28.62 -28.98
C PRO A 11 31.82 28.05 -27.56
N GLY A 12 32.87 27.30 -27.24
CA GLY A 12 33.16 26.88 -25.88
C GLY A 12 33.75 28.02 -25.05
N SER A 13 33.46 27.98 -23.75
CA SER A 13 34.33 28.56 -22.73
C SER A 13 34.11 27.84 -21.41
N ALA A 14 35.19 27.25 -20.91
CA ALA A 14 35.29 26.62 -19.61
C ALA A 14 35.06 27.63 -18.48
N SER A 15 34.31 27.22 -17.45
CA SER A 15 34.39 27.84 -16.12
C SER A 15 34.23 26.76 -15.06
N SER A 16 35.34 26.50 -14.38
CA SER A 16 35.45 25.67 -13.18
C SER A 16 34.62 26.26 -12.04
N PHE A 17 33.80 25.46 -11.37
CA PHE A 17 33.21 25.77 -10.06
C PHE A 17 33.29 24.55 -9.13
N PRO A 18 33.37 24.77 -7.81
CA PRO A 18 34.00 23.84 -6.87
C PRO A 18 33.08 22.69 -6.43
N LEU A 19 33.74 21.58 -6.08
CA LEU A 19 33.18 20.43 -5.38
C LEU A 19 32.45 20.87 -4.10
N HIS A 20 31.12 20.78 -4.10
CA HIS A 20 30.34 20.71 -2.87
C HIS A 20 30.09 19.24 -2.53
N HIS A 21 30.59 18.83 -1.37
CA HIS A 21 30.24 17.56 -0.72
C HIS A 21 28.71 17.47 -0.54
N HIS A 22 28.09 16.45 -1.15
CA HIS A 22 26.73 16.03 -0.85
C HIS A 22 26.72 15.19 0.44
N PRO A 23 25.77 15.41 1.38
CA PRO A 23 25.58 14.53 2.52
C PRO A 23 24.84 13.24 2.09
N GLN A 24 25.16 12.16 2.78
CA GLN A 24 24.66 10.79 2.55
C GLN A 24 23.12 10.70 2.63
N GLN A 25 22.49 10.14 1.58
CA GLN A 25 21.02 9.99 1.45
C GLN A 25 20.40 8.87 2.30
N GLY A 26 21.18 8.14 3.11
CA GLY A 26 20.64 7.21 4.11
C GLY A 26 19.74 7.88 5.17
N GLN A 27 19.82 9.21 5.30
CA GLN A 27 18.97 9.99 6.21
C GLN A 27 17.60 10.37 5.63
N GLN A 28 17.37 10.36 4.31
CA GLN A 28 16.11 10.87 3.73
C GLN A 28 14.91 9.93 3.92
N GLY A 29 15.10 8.61 3.78
CA GLY A 29 14.05 7.63 4.06
C GLY A 29 13.67 7.59 5.54
N GLN A 30 14.66 7.67 6.44
CA GLN A 30 14.44 7.78 7.89
C GLN A 30 13.77 9.10 8.28
N GLN A 31 14.15 10.23 7.65
CA GLN A 31 13.51 11.53 7.89
C GLN A 31 12.05 11.57 7.42
N GLN A 32 11.73 10.92 6.29
CA GLN A 32 10.34 10.86 5.80
C GLN A 32 9.48 9.94 6.69
N GLY A 33 10.01 8.82 7.16
CA GLY A 33 9.35 7.94 8.14
C GLY A 33 9.07 8.66 9.47
N ALA A 34 10.09 9.30 10.05
CA ALA A 34 9.94 10.05 11.30
C ALA A 34 8.98 11.25 11.16
N LYS A 35 8.94 11.89 9.98
CA LYS A 35 7.98 12.95 9.70
C LYS A 35 6.54 12.43 9.61
N ASP A 36 6.35 11.26 9.01
CA ASP A 36 5.03 10.64 8.91
C ASP A 36 4.48 10.23 10.28
N GLU A 37 5.36 9.73 11.16
CA GLU A 37 5.06 9.37 12.55
C GLU A 37 4.65 10.60 13.40
N LEU A 38 5.43 11.67 13.34
CA LEU A 38 5.11 12.93 14.03
C LEU A 38 3.79 13.56 13.54
N ASP A 39 3.53 13.49 12.22
CA ASP A 39 2.27 13.97 11.64
C ASP A 39 1.07 13.12 12.12
N ALA A 40 1.25 11.81 12.27
CA ALA A 40 0.21 10.91 12.76
C ALA A 40 -0.14 11.17 14.23
N GLU A 41 0.85 11.36 15.09
CA GLU A 41 0.65 11.70 16.51
C GLU A 41 -0.09 13.03 16.68
N GLU A 42 0.28 14.06 15.94
CA GLU A 42 -0.39 15.37 15.99
C GLU A 42 -1.86 15.24 15.53
N MET A 43 -2.12 14.45 14.49
CA MET A 43 -3.50 14.19 14.06
C MET A 43 -4.31 13.40 15.08
N ARG A 44 -3.71 12.41 15.77
CA ARG A 44 -4.35 11.69 16.89
C ARG A 44 -4.71 12.67 18.00
N ARG A 45 -3.78 13.57 18.37
CA ARG A 45 -4.05 14.62 19.36
C ARG A 45 -5.20 15.53 18.94
N GLN A 46 -5.28 15.91 17.66
CA GLN A 46 -6.40 16.70 17.15
C GLN A 46 -7.74 15.94 17.15
N LEU A 47 -7.72 14.64 16.85
CA LEU A 47 -8.88 13.76 16.99
C LEU A 47 -9.31 13.68 18.45
N ASP A 48 -8.40 13.39 19.37
CA ASP A 48 -8.70 13.28 20.80
C ASP A 48 -9.22 14.60 21.38
N LEU A 49 -8.66 15.76 20.97
CA LEU A 49 -9.16 17.07 21.37
C LEU A 49 -10.57 17.37 20.83
N ARG A 50 -10.88 16.92 19.61
CA ARG A 50 -12.24 17.08 19.03
C ARG A 50 -13.24 16.10 19.63
N HIS A 51 -12.81 14.92 20.07
CA HIS A 51 -13.67 13.82 20.51
C HIS A 51 -13.64 13.58 22.02
N GLY A 52 -12.79 14.29 22.78
CA GLY A 52 -12.65 14.26 24.25
C GLY A 52 -13.88 14.68 25.04
N ARG A 53 -15.03 14.85 24.38
CA ARG A 53 -16.34 15.02 25.01
C ARG A 53 -17.36 13.92 24.69
N ASN A 54 -17.10 12.96 23.80
CA ASN A 54 -18.04 11.87 23.51
C ASN A 54 -17.36 10.65 22.84
N ARG A 55 -16.79 9.74 23.63
CA ARG A 55 -16.49 8.36 23.17
C ARG A 55 -17.77 7.61 22.71
N LEU A 56 -18.96 8.10 23.10
CA LEU A 56 -20.28 7.64 22.64
C LEU A 56 -20.64 8.10 21.21
N GLY A 57 -20.00 9.15 20.68
CA GLY A 57 -20.32 9.70 19.35
C GLY A 57 -19.72 8.90 18.18
N LEU A 58 -18.58 8.25 18.40
CA LEU A 58 -17.94 7.36 17.41
C LEU A 58 -18.78 6.11 17.10
N ARG A 59 -19.52 5.60 18.08
CA ARG A 59 -20.47 4.48 17.90
C ARG A 59 -21.75 4.89 17.15
N ALA A 60 -22.10 6.18 17.16
CA ALA A 60 -23.38 6.65 16.63
C ALA A 60 -23.38 6.89 15.10
N CYS A 61 -22.20 6.97 14.47
CA CYS A 61 -22.05 7.31 13.04
C CYS A 61 -21.38 6.22 12.19
N ALA A 62 -20.97 5.10 12.80
CA ALA A 62 -20.36 3.99 12.08
C ALA A 62 -21.42 2.93 11.75
N SER A 63 -21.43 2.42 10.52
CA SER A 63 -22.21 1.22 10.19
C SER A 63 -21.74 0.02 11.04
N GLU A 64 -22.61 -0.96 11.31
CA GLU A 64 -22.23 -2.16 12.08
C GLU A 64 -21.02 -2.90 11.48
N ALA A 65 -20.87 -2.85 10.15
CA ALA A 65 -19.70 -3.38 9.44
C ALA A 65 -18.40 -2.63 9.79
N ASN A 66 -18.46 -1.31 9.97
CA ASN A 66 -17.32 -0.49 10.40
C ASN A 66 -16.92 -0.77 11.86
N LEU A 67 -17.87 -1.13 12.72
CA LEU A 67 -17.59 -1.51 14.11
C LEU A 67 -16.88 -2.88 14.18
N SER A 68 -17.27 -3.84 13.35
CA SER A 68 -16.61 -5.16 13.30
C SER A 68 -15.18 -5.08 12.73
N ALA A 69 -14.97 -4.29 11.67
CA ALA A 69 -13.62 -4.01 11.14
C ALA A 69 -12.72 -3.30 12.18
N TYR A 70 -13.31 -2.40 12.97
CA TYR A 70 -12.63 -1.71 14.06
C TYR A 70 -12.16 -2.68 15.16
N GLU A 71 -13.03 -3.60 15.58
CA GLU A 71 -12.70 -4.62 16.58
C GLU A 71 -11.60 -5.57 16.07
N GLU A 72 -11.62 -5.95 14.80
CA GLU A 72 -10.61 -6.83 14.22
C GLU A 72 -9.21 -6.17 14.17
N VAL A 73 -9.13 -4.90 13.76
CA VAL A 73 -7.86 -4.16 13.75
C VAL A 73 -7.34 -3.95 15.17
N LEU A 74 -8.19 -3.57 16.12
CA LEU A 74 -7.79 -3.42 17.52
C LEU A 74 -7.32 -4.74 18.14
N LEU A 75 -7.99 -5.86 17.86
CA LEU A 75 -7.58 -7.18 18.34
C LEU A 75 -6.23 -7.60 17.76
N ARG A 76 -5.98 -7.34 16.47
CA ARG A 76 -4.68 -7.60 15.84
C ARG A 76 -3.57 -6.76 16.47
N GLN A 77 -3.81 -5.46 16.71
CA GLN A 77 -2.84 -4.58 17.39
C GLN A 77 -2.52 -5.05 18.82
N GLN A 78 -3.54 -5.51 19.56
CA GLN A 78 -3.34 -6.09 20.89
C GLN A 78 -2.53 -7.38 20.84
N ALA A 79 -2.72 -8.22 19.82
CA ALA A 79 -1.93 -9.43 19.62
C ALA A 79 -0.47 -9.11 19.29
N THR A 80 -0.19 -8.13 18.43
CA THR A 80 1.18 -7.70 18.09
C THR A 80 1.89 -7.10 19.30
N ARG A 81 1.19 -6.28 20.11
CA ARG A 81 1.75 -5.71 21.35
C ARG A 81 2.03 -6.75 22.43
N ARG A 82 1.21 -7.81 22.51
CA ARG A 82 1.45 -8.94 23.41
C ARG A 82 2.64 -9.79 22.95
N SER A 83 2.81 -9.97 21.64
CA SER A 83 3.98 -10.64 21.07
C SER A 83 5.27 -9.86 21.32
N HIS A 84 5.26 -8.53 21.29
CA HIS A 84 6.44 -7.71 21.61
C HIS A 84 6.74 -7.57 23.11
N ARG A 85 5.75 -7.82 24.00
CA ARG A 85 5.97 -7.89 25.45
C ARG A 85 6.29 -9.30 25.95
N GLY A 86 6.14 -10.32 25.11
CA GLY A 86 6.36 -11.72 25.48
C GLY A 86 7.82 -12.16 25.46
N ASP A 87 8.76 -11.29 25.07
CA ASP A 87 10.19 -11.60 24.96
C ASP A 87 11.03 -11.06 26.15
N GLU A 88 10.42 -10.47 27.19
CA GLU A 88 11.15 -9.93 28.36
C GLU A 88 10.80 -10.52 29.73
N ASP A 89 9.87 -11.47 29.86
CA ASP A 89 9.58 -12.07 31.17
C ASP A 89 9.47 -13.60 31.07
N ASP A 90 10.61 -14.28 31.18
CA ASP A 90 10.70 -15.68 31.61
C ASP A 90 11.84 -15.80 32.62
N LEU A 91 11.58 -15.47 33.89
CA LEU A 91 12.25 -16.10 35.03
C LEU A 91 11.33 -16.17 36.26
N ASP A 92 11.07 -17.43 36.63
CA ASP A 92 10.74 -18.01 37.94
C ASP A 92 9.30 -17.92 38.48
N GLU A 93 8.66 -19.10 38.47
CA GLU A 93 7.56 -19.50 39.34
C GLU A 93 8.02 -19.55 40.81
N ASP A 94 7.21 -19.03 41.73
CA ASP A 94 6.88 -19.76 42.97
C ASP A 94 5.61 -19.21 43.64
N ASP A 95 4.79 -20.18 44.05
CA ASP A 95 3.45 -20.14 44.63
C ASP A 95 3.38 -19.51 46.04
N VAL A 96 2.46 -18.58 46.33
CA VAL A 96 1.70 -18.50 47.61
C VAL A 96 0.39 -17.67 47.43
N PRO A 97 -0.79 -18.14 47.89
CA PRO A 97 -2.04 -17.38 47.83
C PRO A 97 -2.26 -16.52 49.09
N MET A 98 -3.04 -15.42 49.00
CA MET A 98 -4.06 -14.96 49.99
C MET A 98 -4.59 -13.54 49.68
N SER A 99 -5.91 -13.37 49.82
CA SER A 99 -6.65 -12.08 49.78
C SER A 99 -6.64 -11.37 51.17
N PRO A 100 -7.44 -10.32 51.42
CA PRO A 100 -7.29 -8.91 51.00
C PRO A 100 -7.19 -7.93 52.22
N ALA A 101 -6.93 -6.64 51.95
CA ALA A 101 -7.38 -5.43 52.67
C ALA A 101 -6.33 -4.44 53.23
N SER A 102 -6.66 -3.16 52.97
CA SER A 102 -6.51 -1.96 53.82
C SER A 102 -5.24 -1.09 53.74
N SER A 103 -5.48 0.16 53.31
CA SER A 103 -5.05 1.46 53.86
C SER A 103 -3.60 1.66 54.32
N VAL A 104 -2.93 2.71 53.82
CA VAL A 104 -2.64 3.98 54.53
C VAL A 104 -1.83 4.91 53.58
N ALA A 105 -2.05 6.21 53.74
CA ALA A 105 -1.54 7.32 52.94
C ALA A 105 -0.10 7.80 53.30
N ARG A 106 0.39 8.76 52.48
CA ARG A 106 1.52 9.73 52.61
C ARG A 106 2.76 9.32 51.78
N THR A 107 3.50 10.20 51.11
CA THR A 107 3.54 11.66 50.92
C THR A 107 4.43 11.96 49.70
N GLU A 108 4.30 13.15 49.13
CA GLU A 108 5.17 13.73 48.09
C GLU A 108 6.65 13.76 48.51
N GLU A 109 7.57 13.45 47.59
CA GLU A 109 8.68 14.33 47.19
C GLU A 109 9.53 13.72 46.06
N ASP A 110 9.97 14.64 45.21
CA ASP A 110 11.13 14.66 44.33
C ASP A 110 11.08 14.18 42.86
N PHE A 111 11.63 15.08 42.05
CA PHE A 111 11.62 15.21 40.60
C PHE A 111 13.06 14.96 40.11
N THR A 112 13.18 14.68 38.80
CA THR A 112 14.43 14.48 38.02
C THR A 112 15.00 13.06 37.98
N GLU A 113 14.78 12.37 36.85
CA GLU A 113 15.81 11.54 36.21
C GLU A 113 15.72 11.69 34.69
N GLU A 114 16.81 12.22 34.11
CA GLU A 114 17.18 12.14 32.71
C GLU A 114 17.57 10.70 32.38
N PHE A 115 17.03 10.12 31.30
CA PHE A 115 17.62 8.96 30.65
C PHE A 115 18.26 9.36 29.32
N SER A 116 19.59 9.48 29.39
CA SER A 116 20.50 9.40 28.25
C SER A 116 20.66 7.93 27.86
N CYS A 117 20.47 7.60 26.58
CA CYS A 117 20.90 6.32 26.01
C CYS A 117 21.92 6.61 24.91
N ASP A 118 23.19 6.49 25.29
CA ASP A 118 24.33 6.38 24.41
C ASP A 118 24.71 4.90 24.35
N SER A 119 24.78 4.33 23.15
CA SER A 119 25.50 3.07 22.88
C SER A 119 25.78 2.97 21.39
N ALA A 120 26.71 3.81 20.93
CA ALA A 120 27.60 3.45 19.84
C ALA A 120 28.45 2.24 20.25
N ARG A 121 28.34 1.13 19.49
CA ARG A 121 29.40 0.11 19.47
C ARG A 121 30.00 0.03 18.08
N SER A 122 31.19 0.58 18.00
CA SER A 122 32.24 0.34 17.02
C SER A 122 32.52 -1.15 16.86
N PHE A 123 32.63 -1.63 15.63
CA PHE A 123 33.26 -2.91 15.32
C PHE A 123 34.35 -2.67 14.28
N GLU A 124 35.60 -2.70 14.73
CA GLU A 124 36.77 -2.90 13.88
C GLU A 124 36.75 -4.35 13.39
N GLY A 125 36.66 -4.54 12.07
CA GLY A 125 36.79 -5.84 11.42
C GLY A 125 37.93 -5.78 10.41
N ALA A 126 39.03 -6.44 10.75
CA ALA A 126 40.29 -6.47 10.00
C ALA A 126 40.13 -6.88 8.53
N ALA A 127 40.92 -6.22 7.67
CA ALA A 127 41.13 -6.61 6.29
C ALA A 127 41.80 -7.99 6.21
N SER A 128 41.19 -8.91 5.47
CA SER A 128 41.78 -10.19 5.06
C SER A 128 41.73 -10.25 3.54
N LEU A 129 42.90 -10.33 2.92
CA LEU A 129 43.08 -10.54 1.48
C LEU A 129 42.89 -12.03 1.18
N GLY A 130 41.79 -12.38 0.53
CA GLY A 130 41.64 -13.67 -0.13
C GLY A 130 42.34 -13.65 -1.49
N SER A 131 43.29 -14.57 -1.68
CA SER A 131 43.77 -14.94 -3.00
C SER A 131 42.65 -15.70 -3.70
N ASP A 132 42.06 -15.08 -4.74
CA ASP A 132 41.71 -15.71 -6.01
C ASP A 132 40.82 -14.73 -6.78
N GLY A 133 41.34 -14.26 -7.91
CA GLY A 133 40.73 -13.22 -8.73
C GLY A 133 39.55 -13.73 -9.54
N GLU A 134 38.38 -13.85 -8.90
CA GLU A 134 37.10 -14.05 -9.59
C GLU A 134 36.09 -12.95 -9.23
N LEU A 135 35.57 -12.31 -10.28
CA LEU A 135 34.59 -11.22 -10.19
C LEU A 135 33.21 -11.81 -9.86
N THR A 136 32.91 -11.94 -8.58
CA THR A 136 31.56 -12.25 -8.10
C THR A 136 30.72 -10.97 -8.08
N THR A 137 29.61 -10.97 -8.81
CA THR A 137 28.67 -9.84 -8.81
C THR A 137 28.03 -9.70 -7.42
N ALA A 138 27.73 -8.47 -7.02
CA ALA A 138 27.29 -8.10 -5.66
C ALA A 138 25.98 -8.76 -5.17
N ALA A 139 25.35 -9.64 -5.97
CA ALA A 139 24.09 -10.28 -5.69
C ALA A 139 24.17 -11.45 -4.68
N GLU A 140 25.36 -12.02 -4.42
CA GLU A 140 25.48 -13.24 -3.60
C GLU A 140 25.84 -12.98 -2.12
N ARG A 141 25.96 -11.72 -1.70
CA ARG A 141 26.17 -11.37 -0.28
C ARG A 141 24.87 -10.84 0.31
N HIS A 142 24.15 -11.69 1.04
CA HIS A 142 22.93 -11.43 1.86
C HIS A 142 21.55 -11.69 1.21
N PRO A 143 21.04 -12.94 1.22
CA PRO A 143 19.68 -13.26 0.75
C PRO A 143 18.54 -12.75 1.66
N GLU A 144 18.83 -12.28 2.87
CA GLU A 144 17.83 -11.88 3.89
C GLU A 144 17.34 -10.41 3.75
N ARG A 145 17.87 -9.61 2.82
CA ARG A 145 17.83 -8.14 2.96
C ARG A 145 16.62 -7.36 2.41
N HIS A 146 15.65 -7.94 1.72
CA HIS A 146 14.56 -7.11 1.16
C HIS A 146 13.17 -7.76 1.11
N HIS A 147 12.72 -8.34 2.24
CA HIS A 147 11.30 -8.58 2.43
C HIS A 147 10.62 -7.30 2.94
N ARG A 148 9.54 -6.87 2.27
CA ARG A 148 8.72 -5.72 2.69
C ARG A 148 7.45 -6.24 3.36
N CYS A 149 7.35 -6.08 4.67
CA CYS A 149 6.14 -6.37 5.43
C CYS A 149 5.24 -5.14 5.46
N LEU A 150 4.03 -5.27 4.95
CA LEU A 150 3.04 -4.19 4.97
C LEU A 150 2.27 -4.23 6.29
N LEU A 151 2.09 -3.07 6.92
CA LEU A 151 1.41 -2.90 8.19
C LEU A 151 0.06 -2.21 8.01
N ASP A 152 -1.01 -2.85 8.47
CA ASP A 152 -2.37 -2.31 8.49
C ASP A 152 -2.73 -1.93 9.93
N ASP A 153 -2.03 -0.92 10.45
CA ASP A 153 -2.26 -0.36 11.78
C ASP A 153 -3.11 0.92 11.70
N GLU A 154 -3.50 1.44 12.87
CA GLU A 154 -4.33 2.63 12.94
C GLU A 154 -3.66 3.87 12.33
N GLU A 155 -2.32 3.94 12.39
CA GLU A 155 -1.57 5.05 11.82
C GLU A 155 -1.61 5.06 10.31
N THR A 156 -1.38 3.92 9.65
CA THR A 156 -1.44 3.83 8.20
C THR A 156 -2.84 4.15 7.69
N VAL A 157 -3.89 3.71 8.39
CA VAL A 157 -5.28 4.06 8.05
C VAL A 157 -5.53 5.56 8.24
N LEU A 158 -5.10 6.15 9.36
CA LEU A 158 -5.29 7.57 9.65
C LEU A 158 -4.58 8.44 8.59
N LEU A 159 -3.32 8.15 8.29
CA LEU A 159 -2.54 8.84 7.26
C LEU A 159 -3.21 8.72 5.88
N SER A 160 -3.71 7.53 5.54
CA SER A 160 -4.47 7.29 4.32
C SER A 160 -5.67 8.23 4.21
N ARG A 161 -6.51 8.28 5.26
CA ARG A 161 -7.72 9.11 5.23
C ARG A 161 -7.39 10.59 5.24
N ALA A 162 -6.29 11.01 5.87
CA ALA A 162 -5.89 12.42 5.93
C ALA A 162 -5.24 12.93 4.65
N ARG A 163 -4.43 12.11 3.96
CA ARG A 163 -3.51 12.55 2.90
C ARG A 163 -3.99 12.26 1.48
N GLN A 164 -4.93 11.33 1.29
CA GLN A 164 -5.56 11.07 -0.01
C GLN A 164 -6.48 12.23 -0.42
N THR A 165 -5.90 13.20 -1.11
CA THR A 165 -6.58 14.39 -1.66
C THR A 165 -6.56 14.34 -3.18
N VAL A 166 -7.43 15.12 -3.84
CA VAL A 166 -7.40 15.28 -5.30
C VAL A 166 -6.03 15.71 -5.78
N ASP A 167 -5.41 16.67 -5.08
CA ASP A 167 -4.10 17.23 -5.44
C ASP A 167 -2.99 16.18 -5.29
N PHE A 168 -3.04 15.36 -4.24
CA PHE A 168 -2.12 14.24 -4.03
C PHE A 168 -2.27 13.20 -5.15
N VAL A 169 -3.49 12.73 -5.42
CA VAL A 169 -3.75 11.72 -6.47
C VAL A 169 -3.28 12.22 -7.84
N ASP A 170 -3.62 13.46 -8.20
CA ASP A 170 -3.20 14.06 -9.47
C ASP A 170 -1.67 14.23 -9.54
N LYS A 171 -1.00 14.52 -8.42
CA LYS A 171 0.46 14.59 -8.35
C LYS A 171 1.09 13.22 -8.52
N GLN A 172 0.63 12.20 -7.80
CA GLN A 172 1.17 10.84 -7.90
C GLN A 172 1.04 10.31 -9.32
N ARG A 173 -0.15 10.44 -9.94
CA ARG A 173 -0.38 10.00 -11.32
C ARG A 173 0.51 10.74 -12.31
N ARG A 174 0.63 12.06 -12.22
CA ARG A 174 1.50 12.85 -13.12
C ARG A 174 2.97 12.49 -12.93
N ASN A 175 3.44 12.40 -11.70
CA ASN A 175 4.83 12.08 -11.40
C ASN A 175 5.18 10.68 -11.88
N TYR A 176 4.27 9.73 -11.68
CA TYR A 176 4.44 8.37 -12.18
C TYR A 176 4.52 8.35 -13.70
N LEU A 177 3.60 9.00 -14.43
CA LEU A 177 3.61 9.03 -15.89
C LEU A 177 4.79 9.80 -16.49
N ALA A 178 5.23 10.88 -15.85
CA ALA A 178 6.36 11.70 -16.29
C ALA A 178 7.73 11.03 -16.07
N GLY A 179 7.79 9.87 -15.39
CA GLY A 179 9.04 9.19 -15.03
C GLY A 179 9.84 9.89 -13.92
N GLN A 180 9.43 11.08 -13.49
CA GLN A 180 10.19 11.94 -12.57
C GLN A 180 10.16 11.49 -11.11
N ALA A 181 9.21 10.64 -10.70
CA ALA A 181 9.21 10.12 -9.33
C ALA A 181 10.08 8.87 -9.13
N TYR A 182 10.54 8.23 -10.21
CA TYR A 182 11.01 6.84 -10.15
C TYR A 182 12.30 6.55 -10.92
N SER A 183 12.95 7.57 -11.47
CA SER A 183 14.36 7.43 -11.81
C SER A 183 15.14 7.29 -10.51
N SER A 184 15.82 6.15 -10.32
CA SER A 184 16.95 6.05 -9.39
C SER A 184 17.83 7.29 -9.55
N PRO A 185 18.46 7.79 -8.47
CA PRO A 185 19.39 8.92 -8.56
C PRO A 185 20.51 8.57 -9.55
N GLY A 186 20.35 8.98 -10.82
CA GLY A 186 21.12 8.45 -11.95
C GLY A 186 20.39 8.45 -13.30
N GLY A 187 19.05 8.52 -13.33
CA GLY A 187 18.31 8.55 -14.61
C GLY A 187 18.10 7.18 -15.24
N ASP A 188 18.07 6.11 -14.44
CA ASP A 188 17.84 4.77 -14.95
C ASP A 188 16.45 4.62 -15.58
N PRO A 189 16.32 3.80 -16.64
CA PRO A 189 15.06 3.51 -17.29
C PRO A 189 14.09 2.80 -16.34
N ARG A 190 12.79 2.92 -16.63
CA ARG A 190 11.74 2.18 -15.89
C ARG A 190 12.07 0.68 -15.82
N PRO A 191 11.74 0.00 -14.71
CA PRO A 191 11.81 -1.45 -14.67
C PRO A 191 10.93 -2.03 -15.79
N CYS A 192 11.51 -2.94 -16.56
CA CYS A 192 10.79 -3.68 -17.58
C CYS A 192 10.90 -5.17 -17.25
N VAL A 193 9.81 -5.73 -16.71
CA VAL A 193 9.76 -7.13 -16.26
C VAL A 193 8.45 -7.78 -16.70
N SER A 194 8.49 -9.08 -16.99
CA SER A 194 7.29 -9.83 -17.38
C SER A 194 6.30 -9.94 -16.22
N ALA A 195 5.02 -10.19 -16.52
CA ALA A 195 4.01 -10.41 -15.49
C ALA A 195 4.34 -11.64 -14.61
N ARG A 196 5.03 -12.64 -15.17
CA ARG A 196 5.52 -13.82 -14.44
C ARG A 196 6.59 -13.43 -13.43
N ASP A 197 7.63 -12.72 -13.88
CA ASP A 197 8.72 -12.26 -13.00
C ASP A 197 8.21 -11.26 -11.95
N ALA A 198 7.23 -10.44 -12.32
CA ALA A 198 6.54 -9.55 -11.39
C ALA A 198 5.83 -10.31 -10.25
N LEU A 199 5.19 -11.45 -10.54
CA LEU A 199 4.62 -12.34 -9.51
C LEU A 199 5.70 -12.96 -8.63
N GLU A 200 6.85 -13.33 -9.19
CA GLU A 200 8.01 -13.82 -8.42
C GLU A 200 8.48 -12.75 -7.43
N LEU A 201 8.60 -11.50 -7.87
CA LEU A 201 8.97 -10.37 -7.02
C LEU A 201 7.97 -10.13 -5.87
N LEU A 202 6.69 -10.43 -6.06
CA LEU A 202 5.69 -10.34 -4.99
C LEU A 202 5.88 -11.36 -3.86
N SER A 203 6.72 -12.38 -4.03
CA SER A 203 7.14 -13.24 -2.90
C SER A 203 7.86 -12.45 -1.80
N ARG A 204 8.48 -11.32 -2.17
CA ARG A 204 9.17 -10.39 -1.26
C ARG A 204 8.22 -9.49 -0.48
N VAL A 205 6.94 -9.39 -0.86
CA VAL A 205 5.96 -8.52 -0.20
C VAL A 205 5.05 -9.36 0.67
N ARG A 206 5.09 -9.14 1.99
CA ARG A 206 4.21 -9.82 2.96
C ARG A 206 3.02 -8.93 3.30
N LEU A 207 1.83 -9.51 3.20
CA LEU A 207 0.57 -8.88 3.60
C LEU A 207 0.44 -8.91 5.14
N PRO A 208 -0.45 -8.07 5.73
CA PRO A 208 -0.73 -8.09 7.16
C PRO A 208 -1.17 -9.45 7.72
N SER A 209 -1.69 -10.34 6.88
CA SER A 209 -2.06 -11.71 7.25
C SER A 209 -0.87 -12.68 7.36
N GLY A 210 0.33 -12.25 6.98
CA GLY A 210 1.55 -13.05 6.93
C GLY A 210 1.80 -13.76 5.59
N ALA A 211 0.77 -13.91 4.74
CA ALA A 211 0.90 -14.47 3.41
C ALA A 211 1.73 -13.55 2.49
N THR A 212 2.43 -14.13 1.51
CA THR A 212 3.04 -13.32 0.46
C THR A 212 1.97 -12.80 -0.49
N ALA A 213 2.19 -11.63 -1.08
CA ALA A 213 1.28 -11.06 -2.07
C ALA A 213 1.15 -11.97 -3.31
N ARG A 214 2.21 -12.73 -3.62
CA ARG A 214 2.18 -13.76 -4.65
C ARG A 214 1.18 -14.85 -4.31
N ASP A 215 1.32 -15.49 -3.14
CA ASP A 215 0.48 -16.62 -2.76
C ASP A 215 -1.00 -16.21 -2.68
N ALA A 216 -1.27 -14.99 -2.20
CA ALA A 216 -2.61 -14.41 -2.21
C ALA A 216 -3.19 -14.31 -3.64
N GLY A 217 -2.39 -13.95 -4.65
CA GLY A 217 -2.79 -13.96 -6.06
C GLY A 217 -3.13 -15.37 -6.56
N PHE A 218 -2.29 -16.36 -6.29
CA PHE A 218 -2.54 -17.75 -6.69
C PHE A 218 -3.79 -18.33 -6.03
N THR A 219 -3.96 -18.09 -4.72
CA THR A 219 -5.15 -18.51 -3.98
C THR A 219 -6.40 -17.80 -4.48
N CYS A 220 -6.34 -16.50 -4.77
CA CYS A 220 -7.47 -15.76 -5.33
C CYS A 220 -7.87 -16.31 -6.71
N CYS A 221 -6.90 -16.65 -7.56
CA CYS A 221 -7.16 -17.30 -8.85
C CYS A 221 -7.83 -18.67 -8.69
N ALA A 222 -7.38 -19.49 -7.73
CA ALA A 222 -7.99 -20.78 -7.44
C ALA A 222 -9.45 -20.65 -6.97
N LEU A 223 -9.74 -19.68 -6.10
CA LEU A 223 -11.10 -19.38 -5.64
C LEU A 223 -11.99 -18.86 -6.78
N ALA A 224 -11.49 -17.95 -7.61
CA ALA A 224 -12.23 -17.48 -8.78
C ALA A 224 -12.54 -18.64 -9.74
N ARG A 225 -11.58 -19.55 -9.94
CA ARG A 225 -11.73 -20.75 -10.78
C ARG A 225 -12.75 -21.75 -10.24
N SER A 226 -12.85 -21.93 -8.93
CA SER A 226 -13.87 -22.81 -8.36
C SER A 226 -15.28 -22.22 -8.47
N LEU A 227 -15.41 -20.90 -8.30
CA LEU A 227 -16.69 -20.18 -8.34
C LEU A 227 -17.19 -19.91 -9.77
N ARG A 228 -16.29 -19.65 -10.72
CA ARG A 228 -16.60 -19.32 -12.11
C ARG A 228 -15.71 -20.08 -13.11
N PRO A 229 -15.80 -21.43 -13.22
CA PRO A 229 -14.82 -22.24 -13.95
C PRO A 229 -14.52 -21.88 -15.41
N ARG A 230 -15.40 -21.15 -16.08
CA ARG A 230 -15.26 -20.76 -17.50
C ARG A 230 -14.81 -19.31 -17.70
N ASP A 231 -14.62 -18.54 -16.63
CA ASP A 231 -14.32 -17.10 -16.68
C ASP A 231 -12.81 -16.84 -16.58
N ARG A 232 -12.07 -17.24 -17.64
CA ARG A 232 -10.61 -17.03 -17.73
C ARG A 232 -10.20 -15.57 -17.46
N PRO A 233 -10.90 -14.54 -17.97
CA PRO A 233 -10.57 -13.15 -17.67
C PRO A 233 -10.65 -12.80 -16.17
N MET A 234 -11.67 -13.30 -15.44
CA MET A 234 -11.73 -13.13 -13.99
C MET A 234 -10.60 -13.90 -13.27
N HIS A 235 -10.22 -15.08 -13.75
CA HIS A 235 -9.09 -15.83 -13.18
C HIS A 235 -7.78 -15.06 -13.34
N LEU A 236 -7.55 -14.47 -14.53
CA LEU A 236 -6.41 -13.59 -14.77
C LEU A 236 -6.44 -12.39 -13.84
N ALA A 237 -7.56 -11.66 -13.77
CA ALA A 237 -7.71 -10.53 -12.84
C ALA A 237 -7.34 -10.94 -11.42
N ALA A 238 -7.81 -12.11 -10.97
CA ALA A 238 -7.56 -12.64 -9.64
C ALA A 238 -6.10 -13.02 -9.41
N LEU A 239 -5.40 -13.52 -10.43
CA LEU A 239 -3.97 -13.80 -10.35
C LEU A 239 -3.14 -12.51 -10.23
N VAL A 240 -3.45 -11.51 -11.07
CA VAL A 240 -2.59 -10.33 -11.25
C VAL A 240 -2.98 -9.13 -10.39
N HIS A 241 -4.11 -9.17 -9.66
CA HIS A 241 -4.60 -8.04 -8.89
C HIS A 241 -3.57 -7.48 -7.89
N GLY A 242 -2.72 -8.36 -7.36
CA GLY A 242 -1.66 -8.04 -6.41
C GLY A 242 -0.43 -7.40 -7.04
N LEU A 243 -0.25 -7.44 -8.37
CA LEU A 243 0.93 -6.87 -9.05
C LEU A 243 1.13 -5.38 -8.77
N GLY A 244 0.04 -4.66 -8.47
CA GLY A 244 0.14 -3.27 -8.06
C GLY A 244 0.90 -3.03 -6.76
N LEU A 245 1.06 -4.07 -5.93
CA LEU A 245 1.86 -4.00 -4.71
C LEU A 245 3.36 -3.91 -5.00
N LEU A 246 3.82 -4.17 -6.23
CA LEU A 246 5.20 -3.84 -6.59
C LEU A 246 5.53 -2.37 -6.34
N SER A 247 4.55 -1.48 -6.47
CA SER A 247 4.73 -0.05 -6.20
C SER A 247 5.29 0.27 -4.80
N VAL A 248 5.22 -0.63 -3.81
CA VAL A 248 5.81 -0.43 -2.47
C VAL A 248 7.32 -0.67 -2.42
N LEU A 249 7.87 -1.32 -3.45
CA LEU A 249 9.29 -1.57 -3.60
C LEU A 249 9.96 -0.31 -4.19
N GLU A 250 11.17 0.00 -3.74
CA GLU A 250 11.89 1.21 -4.16
C GLU A 250 12.06 1.27 -5.68
N ASP A 251 12.40 0.14 -6.31
CA ASP A 251 12.64 0.04 -7.75
C ASP A 251 11.39 0.36 -8.59
N PHE A 252 10.19 0.24 -8.02
CA PHE A 252 8.91 0.28 -8.74
C PHE A 252 8.01 1.44 -8.34
N GLY A 253 8.34 2.20 -7.30
CA GLY A 253 7.40 3.19 -6.80
C GLY A 253 7.62 3.75 -5.41
N GLY A 254 8.33 3.03 -4.53
CA GLY A 254 8.51 3.41 -3.13
C GLY A 254 7.23 3.91 -2.44
N CYS A 255 6.07 3.38 -2.82
CA CYS A 255 4.76 3.84 -2.37
C CYS A 255 4.65 3.58 -0.86
N PRO A 256 4.29 4.60 -0.06
CA PRO A 256 4.20 4.43 1.38
C PRO A 256 3.04 3.49 1.74
N ASP A 257 3.17 2.80 2.87
CA ASP A 257 2.22 1.76 3.30
C ASP A 257 0.79 2.30 3.46
N TRP A 258 0.65 3.53 3.95
CA TRP A 258 -0.66 4.21 4.08
C TRP A 258 -1.38 4.43 2.74
N ALA A 259 -0.66 4.46 1.62
CA ALA A 259 -1.24 4.51 0.28
C ALA A 259 -1.38 3.12 -0.36
N ALA A 260 -0.68 2.11 0.16
CA ALA A 260 -0.67 0.75 -0.38
C ALA A 260 -1.82 -0.14 0.14
N LEU A 261 -2.16 0.05 1.41
CA LEU A 261 -3.13 -0.77 2.12
C LEU A 261 -4.49 -0.10 2.28
N GLY A 262 -5.47 -0.89 2.75
CA GLY A 262 -6.82 -0.43 3.03
C GLY A 262 -7.73 -0.29 1.81
N GLU A 263 -8.97 0.06 2.10
CA GLU A 263 -10.03 0.32 1.11
C GLU A 263 -9.72 1.55 0.26
N THR A 264 -9.93 1.46 -1.06
CA THR A 264 -9.87 2.58 -2.00
C THR A 264 -11.20 3.30 -2.11
N PHE A 265 -11.17 4.60 -2.38
CA PHE A 265 -12.38 5.43 -2.39
C PHE A 265 -12.26 6.62 -3.37
N PRO A 266 -13.38 7.16 -3.88
CA PRO A 266 -13.38 8.35 -4.72
C PRO A 266 -12.85 9.58 -3.97
N VAL A 267 -11.92 10.32 -4.59
CA VAL A 267 -11.53 11.68 -4.16
C VAL A 267 -12.27 12.71 -5.00
N GLY A 268 -12.40 13.95 -4.51
CA GLY A 268 -13.06 15.03 -5.26
C GLY A 268 -14.59 15.03 -5.18
N CYS A 269 -15.17 14.13 -4.39
CA CYS A 269 -16.55 14.17 -3.93
C CYS A 269 -16.64 13.85 -2.45
N LYS A 270 -17.85 13.88 -1.89
CA LYS A 270 -18.03 13.69 -0.45
C LYS A 270 -17.61 12.26 -0.09
N PHE A 271 -16.84 12.13 0.99
CA PHE A 271 -16.49 10.83 1.54
C PHE A 271 -17.74 10.22 2.20
N SER A 272 -18.04 8.97 1.86
CA SER A 272 -19.14 8.23 2.47
C SER A 272 -18.78 7.84 3.90
N GLU A 273 -19.79 7.80 4.77
CA GLU A 273 -19.66 7.29 6.13
C GLU A 273 -19.47 5.76 6.15
N ASP A 274 -19.84 5.08 5.05
CA ASP A 274 -19.69 3.64 4.85
C ASP A 274 -18.25 3.20 4.51
N ILE A 275 -17.35 4.15 4.21
CA ILE A 275 -15.93 3.83 4.06
C ILE A 275 -15.37 3.40 5.42
N SER A 276 -14.53 2.37 5.41
CA SER A 276 -13.85 1.88 6.61
C SER A 276 -13.04 3.01 7.28
N PHE A 277 -13.26 3.22 8.57
CA PHE A 277 -12.63 4.30 9.36
C PHE A 277 -12.91 5.72 8.84
N SER A 278 -14.13 5.96 8.35
CA SER A 278 -14.54 7.25 7.78
C SER A 278 -14.38 8.45 8.73
N GLN A 279 -14.36 8.23 10.05
CA GLN A 279 -14.10 9.27 11.05
C GLN A 279 -12.74 9.99 10.86
N TYR A 280 -11.72 9.29 10.37
CA TYR A 280 -10.39 9.87 10.17
C TYR A 280 -10.32 10.83 8.99
N PHE A 281 -11.32 10.84 8.10
CA PHE A 281 -11.42 11.89 7.09
C PHE A 281 -11.54 13.28 7.70
N CYS A 282 -11.88 13.43 8.99
CA CYS A 282 -12.01 14.76 9.61
C CYS A 282 -10.72 15.62 9.55
N SER A 283 -9.56 14.99 9.38
CA SER A 283 -8.26 15.62 9.18
C SER A 283 -7.94 15.92 7.72
N ASN A 284 -8.68 15.33 6.77
CA ASN A 284 -8.47 15.53 5.33
C ASN A 284 -8.85 16.96 4.90
N PRO A 285 -7.93 17.72 4.27
CA PRO A 285 -8.19 19.11 3.87
C PRO A 285 -9.27 19.22 2.78
N ASP A 286 -9.49 18.21 1.95
CA ASP A 286 -10.51 18.23 0.90
C ASP A 286 -11.93 18.31 1.47
N ARG A 287 -12.17 17.86 2.72
CA ARG A 287 -13.47 18.05 3.39
C ARG A 287 -13.85 19.51 3.59
N ARG A 288 -12.86 20.41 3.67
CA ARG A 288 -13.08 21.85 3.82
C ARG A 288 -13.35 22.53 2.48
N LYS A 289 -13.09 21.87 1.35
CA LYS A 289 -13.36 22.39 0.00
C LYS A 289 -14.85 22.22 -0.32
N ARG A 290 -15.58 23.35 -0.48
CA ARG A 290 -17.03 23.38 -0.74
C ARG A 290 -17.45 22.52 -1.93
N VAL A 291 -16.62 22.45 -2.98
CA VAL A 291 -16.89 21.67 -4.18
C VAL A 291 -16.91 20.17 -3.85
N PHE A 292 -15.93 19.69 -3.09
CA PHE A 292 -15.77 18.26 -2.80
C PHE A 292 -16.72 17.77 -1.70
N ASN A 293 -17.23 18.64 -0.83
CA ASN A 293 -18.18 18.23 0.20
C ASN A 293 -19.64 18.02 -0.31
N ARG A 294 -19.83 17.92 -1.62
CA ARG A 294 -21.12 17.57 -2.25
C ARG A 294 -21.12 16.08 -2.64
N PRO A 295 -22.28 15.39 -2.66
CA PRO A 295 -22.35 13.97 -3.00
C PRO A 295 -21.61 13.59 -4.29
N LEU A 296 -21.82 14.35 -5.37
CA LEU A 296 -21.11 14.15 -6.64
C LEU A 296 -19.82 14.94 -6.77
N GLY A 297 -19.57 15.92 -5.88
CA GLY A 297 -18.36 16.70 -5.91
C GLY A 297 -18.12 17.41 -7.25
N CYS A 298 -16.97 17.12 -7.86
CA CYS A 298 -16.59 17.57 -9.21
C CYS A 298 -17.10 16.67 -10.36
N TYR A 299 -17.79 15.57 -10.05
CA TYR A 299 -18.26 14.59 -11.03
C TYR A 299 -19.68 14.89 -11.51
N ARG A 300 -20.00 14.34 -12.69
CA ARG A 300 -21.38 14.31 -13.21
C ARG A 300 -22.04 13.00 -12.82
N LYS A 301 -23.36 13.04 -12.62
CA LYS A 301 -24.15 11.83 -12.41
C LYS A 301 -23.99 10.89 -13.61
N GLY A 302 -23.73 9.61 -13.34
CA GLY A 302 -23.53 8.57 -14.35
C GLY A 302 -22.28 8.74 -15.20
N CYS A 303 -21.24 9.45 -14.73
CA CYS A 303 -20.00 9.63 -15.49
C CYS A 303 -19.17 8.34 -15.66
N GLY A 304 -19.51 7.32 -14.89
CA GLY A 304 -18.80 6.06 -14.81
C GLY A 304 -17.56 6.14 -13.93
N LEU A 305 -17.23 5.03 -13.28
CA LEU A 305 -16.06 4.95 -12.39
C LEU A 305 -14.75 5.11 -13.15
N GLY A 306 -14.73 4.80 -14.45
CA GLY A 306 -13.64 5.13 -15.37
C GLY A 306 -13.21 6.60 -15.29
N SER A 307 -14.18 7.51 -15.12
CA SER A 307 -13.96 8.97 -15.04
C SER A 307 -13.71 9.48 -13.62
N VAL A 308 -13.85 8.63 -12.60
CA VAL A 308 -13.69 8.99 -11.20
C VAL A 308 -12.22 8.85 -10.81
N LYS A 309 -11.70 9.83 -10.07
CA LYS A 309 -10.38 9.72 -9.44
C LYS A 309 -10.54 8.93 -8.15
N MET A 310 -9.93 7.75 -8.11
CA MET A 310 -9.83 6.97 -6.88
C MET A 310 -8.59 7.41 -6.10
N SER A 311 -8.60 7.17 -4.79
CA SER A 311 -7.42 7.25 -3.92
C SER A 311 -6.25 6.51 -4.56
N TRP A 312 -5.07 7.10 -4.55
CA TRP A 312 -3.88 6.52 -5.18
C TRP A 312 -3.37 5.33 -4.38
N GLY A 313 -3.03 4.24 -5.07
CA GLY A 313 -2.50 3.03 -4.47
C GLY A 313 -2.33 1.91 -5.51
N PRO A 314 -2.05 0.66 -5.08
CA PRO A 314 -1.76 -0.49 -5.93
C PRO A 314 -2.76 -0.70 -7.07
N SER A 315 -4.06 -0.54 -6.82
CA SER A 315 -5.09 -0.75 -7.84
C SER A 315 -5.05 0.30 -8.96
N GLU A 316 -4.85 1.58 -8.62
CA GLU A 316 -4.68 2.66 -9.61
C GLU A 316 -3.32 2.61 -10.31
N TYR A 317 -2.26 2.24 -9.57
CA TYR A 317 -0.93 2.03 -10.12
C TYR A 317 -0.95 0.92 -11.17
N LEU A 318 -1.47 -0.27 -10.84
CA LEU A 318 -1.53 -1.40 -11.77
C LEU A 318 -2.43 -1.10 -12.97
N HIS A 319 -3.58 -0.47 -12.74
CA HIS A 319 -4.44 -0.04 -13.84
C HIS A 319 -3.68 0.93 -14.78
N THR A 320 -2.87 1.84 -14.24
CA THR A 320 -2.04 2.76 -15.03
C THR A 320 -0.95 2.02 -15.82
N VAL A 321 -0.25 1.05 -15.21
CA VAL A 321 0.71 0.16 -15.87
C VAL A 321 0.07 -0.54 -17.07
N LEU A 322 -1.05 -1.22 -16.83
CA LEU A 322 -1.71 -2.06 -17.85
C LEU A 322 -2.30 -1.24 -18.99
N THR A 323 -2.81 -0.03 -18.71
CA THR A 323 -3.52 0.77 -19.72
C THR A 323 -2.64 1.82 -20.37
N LEU A 324 -2.00 2.70 -19.59
CA LEU A 324 -1.34 3.89 -20.11
C LEU A 324 0.12 3.65 -20.51
N LEU A 325 0.83 2.77 -19.79
CA LEU A 325 2.22 2.47 -20.12
C LEU A 325 2.32 1.38 -21.19
N ASN A 326 1.53 0.32 -21.05
CA ASN A 326 1.68 -0.88 -21.88
C ASN A 326 0.57 -1.08 -22.92
N GLY A 327 -0.56 -0.34 -22.83
CA GLY A 327 -1.65 -0.46 -23.81
C GLY A 327 -2.18 -1.90 -23.96
N THR A 328 -2.27 -2.64 -22.86
CA THR A 328 -2.63 -4.07 -22.88
C THR A 328 -4.02 -4.30 -23.49
N ARG A 329 -4.22 -5.49 -24.08
CA ARG A 329 -5.47 -5.85 -24.77
C ARG A 329 -6.52 -6.47 -23.84
N LEU A 330 -6.39 -6.25 -22.54
CA LEU A 330 -7.35 -6.75 -21.55
C LEU A 330 -8.72 -6.08 -21.77
N ASP A 331 -9.78 -6.85 -21.59
CA ASP A 331 -11.14 -6.32 -21.72
C ASP A 331 -11.47 -5.33 -20.58
N GLN A 332 -12.45 -4.46 -20.83
CA GLN A 332 -12.84 -3.40 -19.89
C GLN A 332 -13.31 -3.94 -18.55
N ARG A 333 -13.99 -5.09 -18.53
CA ARG A 333 -14.44 -5.74 -17.29
C ARG A 333 -13.25 -6.22 -16.47
N THR A 334 -12.26 -6.88 -17.06
CA THR A 334 -11.03 -7.30 -16.36
C THR A 334 -10.29 -6.10 -15.74
N LEU A 335 -10.12 -5.02 -16.51
CA LEU A 335 -9.51 -3.78 -16.00
C LEU A 335 -10.35 -3.13 -14.89
N PHE A 336 -11.68 -3.18 -15.00
CA PHE A 336 -12.60 -2.68 -13.99
C PHE A 336 -12.47 -3.43 -12.67
N LEU A 337 -12.39 -4.76 -12.71
CA LEU A 337 -12.15 -5.60 -11.52
C LEU A 337 -10.82 -5.24 -10.86
N ILE A 338 -9.74 -5.18 -11.64
CA ILE A 338 -8.39 -4.86 -11.13
C ILE A 338 -8.33 -3.49 -10.47
N ARG A 339 -8.99 -2.48 -11.04
CA ARG A 339 -8.96 -1.09 -10.55
C ARG A 339 -9.80 -0.89 -9.29
N HIS A 340 -10.95 -1.58 -9.17
CA HIS A 340 -11.92 -1.35 -8.09
C HIS A 340 -11.98 -2.46 -7.04
N GLN A 341 -11.08 -3.44 -7.09
CA GLN A 341 -10.97 -4.58 -6.16
C GLN A 341 -10.93 -4.25 -4.66
N LYS A 342 -10.59 -3.00 -4.29
CA LYS A 342 -10.54 -2.54 -2.90
C LYS A 342 -11.60 -1.47 -2.61
N PHE A 343 -12.54 -1.21 -3.52
CA PHE A 343 -13.60 -0.20 -3.33
C PHE A 343 -14.85 -0.82 -2.70
N TYR A 344 -14.75 -1.20 -1.44
CA TYR A 344 -15.80 -1.97 -0.74
C TYR A 344 -17.06 -1.16 -0.43
N SER A 345 -16.91 0.14 -0.12
CA SER A 345 -18.05 1.04 0.13
C SER A 345 -18.95 1.23 -1.09
N LEU A 346 -18.55 0.79 -2.28
CA LEU A 346 -19.46 0.78 -3.43
C LEU A 346 -20.64 -0.19 -3.24
N GLU A 347 -20.40 -1.35 -2.62
CA GLU A 347 -21.43 -2.36 -2.34
C GLU A 347 -22.38 -1.88 -1.23
N THR A 348 -21.78 -1.45 -0.11
CA THR A 348 -22.50 -1.11 1.12
C THR A 348 -23.18 0.25 1.05
N SER A 349 -22.65 1.18 0.26
CA SER A 349 -23.14 2.56 0.20
C SER A 349 -24.09 2.83 -0.95
N ARG A 350 -25.10 3.66 -0.67
CA ARG A 350 -25.85 4.35 -1.75
C ARG A 350 -25.10 5.55 -2.29
N HIS A 351 -24.09 6.06 -1.58
CA HIS A 351 -23.43 7.35 -1.87
C HIS A 351 -22.75 7.39 -3.24
N TYR A 352 -22.19 6.26 -3.67
CA TYR A 352 -21.41 6.18 -4.91
C TYR A 352 -22.20 5.65 -6.12
N ARG A 353 -23.46 5.23 -5.92
CA ARG A 353 -24.29 4.68 -7.00
C ARG A 353 -24.57 5.68 -8.11
N ASP A 354 -24.68 6.97 -7.77
CA ASP A 354 -24.89 8.02 -8.78
C ASP A 354 -23.63 8.29 -9.64
N LEU A 355 -22.46 7.73 -9.30
CA LEU A 355 -21.26 7.81 -10.13
C LEU A 355 -21.23 6.71 -11.21
N LEU A 356 -21.93 5.60 -10.99
CA LEU A 356 -21.92 4.44 -11.87
C LEU A 356 -22.53 4.75 -13.23
N SER A 357 -21.83 4.35 -14.30
CA SER A 357 -22.43 4.23 -15.62
C SER A 357 -23.30 2.97 -15.70
N ALA A 358 -24.05 2.81 -16.80
CA ALA A 358 -24.82 1.59 -17.03
C ALA A 358 -23.92 0.33 -17.12
N GLU A 359 -22.72 0.48 -17.67
CA GLU A 359 -21.73 -0.60 -17.78
C GLU A 359 -21.14 -0.98 -16.43
N ASP A 360 -20.78 0.01 -15.60
CA ASP A 360 -20.29 -0.27 -14.25
C ASP A 360 -21.36 -0.98 -13.41
N ALA A 361 -22.61 -0.54 -13.52
CA ALA A 361 -23.74 -1.16 -12.81
C ALA A 361 -23.98 -2.61 -13.26
N ALA A 362 -23.79 -2.91 -14.55
CA ALA A 362 -23.89 -4.28 -15.07
C ALA A 362 -22.73 -5.18 -14.63
N THR A 363 -21.58 -4.59 -14.29
CA THR A 363 -20.36 -5.32 -13.85
C THR A 363 -20.25 -5.42 -12.33
N ALA A 364 -21.16 -4.78 -11.57
CA ALA A 364 -21.07 -4.69 -10.10
C ALA A 364 -21.11 -6.07 -9.41
N ASP A 365 -21.95 -7.00 -9.87
CA ASP A 365 -22.04 -8.36 -9.31
C ASP A 365 -20.71 -9.12 -9.43
N ASP A 366 -20.00 -8.93 -10.55
CA ASP A 366 -18.69 -9.54 -10.77
C ASP A 366 -17.64 -8.91 -9.86
N LEU A 367 -17.73 -7.60 -9.62
CA LEU A 367 -16.85 -6.91 -8.68
C LEU A 367 -17.06 -7.40 -7.24
N TRP A 368 -18.31 -7.59 -6.79
CA TRP A 368 -18.57 -8.08 -5.44
C TRP A 368 -18.08 -9.52 -5.24
N LEU A 369 -18.28 -10.38 -6.24
CA LEU A 369 -17.71 -11.73 -6.24
C LEU A 369 -16.17 -11.67 -6.18
N PHE A 370 -15.57 -10.79 -6.97
CA PHE A 370 -14.12 -10.59 -7.00
C PHE A 370 -13.58 -10.12 -5.65
N GLN A 371 -14.21 -9.12 -5.04
CA GLN A 371 -13.88 -8.57 -3.71
C GLN A 371 -14.02 -9.59 -2.58
N ARG A 372 -14.91 -10.58 -2.74
CA ARG A 372 -15.00 -11.71 -1.81
C ARG A 372 -13.78 -12.62 -1.96
N CYS A 373 -13.42 -12.99 -3.20
CA CYS A 373 -12.24 -13.82 -3.46
C CYS A 373 -10.95 -13.17 -2.93
N THR A 374 -10.75 -11.87 -3.17
CA THR A 374 -9.53 -11.16 -2.74
C THR A 374 -9.41 -11.11 -1.22
N ARG A 375 -10.51 -10.84 -0.48
CA ARG A 375 -10.53 -10.88 0.99
C ARG A 375 -10.24 -12.28 1.53
N GLU A 376 -10.89 -13.29 0.98
CA GLU A 376 -10.72 -14.68 1.42
C GLU A 376 -9.28 -15.15 1.21
N ALA A 377 -8.72 -14.88 0.02
CA ALA A 377 -7.33 -15.20 -0.31
C ALA A 377 -6.31 -14.45 0.56
N SER A 378 -6.64 -13.21 0.97
CA SER A 378 -5.78 -12.41 1.85
C SER A 378 -5.88 -12.84 3.31
N SER A 379 -6.98 -13.46 3.75
CA SER A 379 -7.13 -13.96 5.12
C SER A 379 -6.32 -15.26 5.30
N ALA A 380 -5.73 -15.51 6.47
CA ALA A 380 -4.86 -16.67 6.74
C ALA A 380 -5.50 -18.07 6.47
N ALA A 381 -6.81 -18.11 6.16
CA ALA A 381 -7.51 -19.27 5.58
C ALA A 381 -7.02 -19.64 4.17
N GLY A 382 -6.29 -18.75 3.50
CA GLY A 382 -5.71 -18.92 2.16
C GLY A 382 -4.38 -19.70 2.10
N ARG A 383 -3.94 -20.34 3.20
CA ARG A 383 -2.84 -21.34 3.20
C ARG A 383 -3.23 -22.65 2.50
N ASN A 384 -4.16 -22.58 1.56
CA ASN A 384 -4.36 -23.64 0.59
C ASN A 384 -3.14 -23.57 -0.32
N GLY A 385 -2.34 -24.63 -0.41
CA GLY A 385 -1.13 -24.71 -1.24
C GLY A 385 -1.39 -24.57 -2.75
N ALA A 386 -2.29 -23.68 -3.17
CA ALA A 386 -2.59 -23.35 -4.56
C ALA A 386 -1.34 -22.83 -5.28
N ALA A 387 -0.47 -22.09 -4.58
CA ALA A 387 0.83 -21.68 -5.11
C ALA A 387 1.82 -22.85 -5.29
N GLU A 388 1.57 -23.99 -4.64
CA GLU A 388 2.40 -25.20 -4.67
C GLU A 388 1.80 -26.31 -5.57
N ASP A 389 0.52 -26.19 -5.95
CA ASP A 389 -0.15 -27.10 -6.87
C ASP A 389 0.34 -26.86 -8.31
N ALA A 390 1.22 -27.76 -8.78
CA ALA A 390 1.82 -27.69 -10.11
C ALA A 390 0.79 -27.55 -11.25
N SER A 391 -0.37 -28.20 -11.16
CA SER A 391 -1.40 -28.10 -12.21
C SER A 391 -2.08 -26.72 -12.22
N HIS A 392 -2.26 -26.13 -11.05
CA HIS A 392 -2.81 -24.78 -10.92
C HIS A 392 -1.78 -23.72 -11.33
N VAL A 393 -0.51 -23.92 -10.99
CA VAL A 393 0.58 -23.04 -11.41
C VAL A 393 0.71 -23.03 -12.94
N GLU A 394 0.75 -24.20 -13.59
CA GLU A 394 0.79 -24.31 -15.06
C GLU A 394 -0.41 -23.62 -15.71
N TYR A 395 -1.61 -23.78 -15.13
CA TYR A 395 -2.80 -23.06 -15.59
C TYR A 395 -2.64 -21.53 -15.47
N CYS A 396 -2.08 -21.03 -14.37
CA CYS A 396 -1.83 -19.61 -14.15
C CYS A 396 -0.79 -19.06 -15.14
N GLU A 397 0.27 -19.82 -15.42
CA GLU A 397 1.28 -19.45 -16.43
C GLU A 397 0.65 -19.35 -17.83
N GLY A 398 -0.20 -20.31 -18.21
CA GLY A 398 -0.93 -20.24 -19.46
C GLY A 398 -1.88 -19.04 -19.57
N LEU A 399 -2.41 -18.51 -18.46
CA LEU A 399 -3.15 -17.24 -18.47
C LEU A 399 -2.22 -16.05 -18.75
N LEU A 400 -1.05 -16.01 -18.14
CA LEU A 400 -0.09 -14.93 -18.36
C LEU A 400 0.41 -14.92 -19.80
N GLU A 401 0.72 -16.08 -20.37
CA GLU A 401 1.13 -16.21 -21.77
C GLU A 401 0.02 -15.78 -22.75
N GLU A 402 -1.24 -16.09 -22.45
CA GLU A 402 -2.36 -15.69 -23.31
C GLU A 402 -2.62 -14.18 -23.24
N PHE A 403 -2.64 -13.60 -22.05
CA PHE A 403 -3.17 -12.25 -21.83
C PHE A 403 -2.09 -11.17 -21.63
N LEU A 404 -0.92 -11.53 -21.10
CA LEU A 404 0.19 -10.62 -20.80
C LEU A 404 1.55 -11.24 -21.24
N PRO A 405 1.72 -11.62 -22.52
CA PRO A 405 2.91 -12.37 -22.99
C PRO A 405 4.21 -11.56 -22.99
N ASN A 406 4.11 -10.24 -23.08
CA ASN A 406 5.28 -9.37 -23.23
C ASN A 406 5.71 -8.79 -21.88
N PRO A 407 7.01 -8.47 -21.71
CA PRO A 407 7.48 -7.63 -20.62
C PRO A 407 6.66 -6.34 -20.52
N LEU A 408 6.36 -5.94 -19.28
CA LEU A 408 5.63 -4.72 -18.97
C LEU A 408 6.60 -3.66 -18.46
N GLU A 409 6.41 -2.42 -18.89
CA GLU A 409 7.04 -1.25 -18.27
C GLU A 409 6.28 -0.88 -16.99
N TRP A 410 7.02 -0.74 -15.88
CA TRP A 410 6.48 -0.49 -14.54
C TRP A 410 6.74 0.92 -14.00
#